data_AF-A0A167PXP7-F1
#
_entry.id   AF-A0A167PXP7-F1
#
_cell.length_a   1.000
_cell.length_b   1.000
_cell.length_c   1.000
_cell.angle_alpha   90.00
_cell.angle_beta   90.00
_cell.angle_gamma   90.00
#
_symmetry.space_group_name_H-M   'P 1'
#
loop_
_entity.id
_entity.type
_entity.pdbx_description
1 polymer ?
#
loop_
_entity_poly.entity_id
_entity_poly.type
_entity_poly.pdbx_seq_one_letter_code
_entity_poly.pdbx_strand_id
1 'polypeptide(L)'
;MHILVVNDDGPPSTKLSPYLRPLVDTLKANGHQVSVAIPAASRSWIGKAHLIEASLTASYVHPDAFRADGSWDTSFESPDPENDWVVIRNGTPASCAQLGLYNLFSERAPIDLVISGPNHGRNASTIYNLSSGTVGGALEAVFCGKRGIAISFGSKDPQPDDVIAAAARLAVRVVRHLYENWDERVELYNINVPMVLDVEERPVLYTRTLPYYWSRGCLYAEEGTGKKVNGVNGVNGVHVNGDTNGTTVNGHAPSPRQRQFKWSADLSDMKKTFQESEVGTDAHTVLDGSTSVTALRANFWHVPDLEGPLDLDS
;
A
#
# COMPACT_ATOMS: atom_id res chain seq x y z
N MET A 1 7.28 -19.00 -11.72
CA MET A 1 6.69 -18.67 -10.41
C MET A 1 5.22 -18.39 -10.60
N HIS A 2 4.42 -18.77 -9.61
CA HIS A 2 3.07 -18.25 -9.42
C HIS A 2 3.11 -17.12 -8.38
N ILE A 3 2.74 -15.92 -8.81
CA ILE A 3 2.82 -14.69 -8.01
C ILE A 3 1.41 -14.23 -7.67
N LEU A 4 1.15 -14.01 -6.38
CA LEU A 4 -0.04 -13.29 -5.92
C LEU A 4 0.27 -11.79 -5.87
N VAL A 5 -0.52 -10.98 -6.57
CA VAL A 5 -0.44 -9.53 -6.52
C VAL A 5 -1.61 -8.98 -5.69
N VAL A 6 -1.29 -8.16 -4.70
CA VAL A 6 -2.23 -7.36 -3.91
C VAL A 6 -1.83 -5.89 -3.97
N ASN A 7 -2.67 -4.96 -3.50
CA ASN A 7 -2.29 -3.56 -3.34
C ASN A 7 -3.15 -2.87 -2.25
N ASP A 8 -2.90 -1.58 -2.00
CA ASP A 8 -3.76 -0.73 -1.18
C ASP A 8 -4.43 0.43 -1.93
N ASP A 9 -4.13 0.63 -3.21
CA ASP A 9 -4.79 1.67 -4.02
C ASP A 9 -6.17 1.24 -4.56
N GLY A 10 -6.43 -0.07 -4.63
CA GLY A 10 -7.66 -0.65 -5.16
C GLY A 10 -7.59 -0.96 -6.66
N PRO A 11 -8.75 -1.03 -7.36
CA PRO A 11 -8.81 -1.37 -8.79
C PRO A 11 -8.05 -0.38 -9.69
N PRO A 12 -7.62 -0.81 -10.90
CA PRO A 12 -6.99 0.06 -11.88
C PRO A 12 -7.80 1.33 -12.11
N SER A 13 -7.14 2.48 -11.99
CA SER A 13 -7.75 3.79 -12.22
C SER A 13 -6.68 4.82 -12.55
N THR A 14 -7.01 5.84 -13.32
CA THR A 14 -6.04 6.90 -13.68
C THR A 14 -5.59 7.68 -12.44
N LYS A 15 -6.45 7.80 -11.43
CA LYS A 15 -6.20 8.66 -10.26
C LYS A 15 -5.53 7.94 -9.09
N LEU A 16 -5.96 6.71 -8.78
CA LEU A 16 -5.56 6.03 -7.55
C LEU A 16 -4.61 4.87 -7.82
N SER A 17 -4.86 4.05 -8.84
CA SER A 17 -4.04 2.88 -9.16
C SER A 17 -3.64 2.85 -10.64
N PRO A 18 -2.83 3.82 -11.10
CA PRO A 18 -2.41 3.87 -12.51
C PRO A 18 -1.39 2.79 -12.87
N TYR A 19 -0.75 2.14 -11.88
CA TYR A 19 0.42 1.30 -12.10
C TYR A 19 0.19 -0.21 -11.91
N LEU A 20 -0.96 -0.61 -11.35
CA LEU A 20 -1.25 -2.03 -11.07
C LEU A 20 -1.31 -2.87 -12.36
N ARG A 21 -2.11 -2.43 -13.35
CA ARG A 21 -2.24 -3.13 -14.63
C ARG A 21 -0.90 -3.22 -15.38
N PRO A 22 -0.12 -2.13 -15.55
CA PRO A 22 1.22 -2.21 -16.12
C PRO A 22 2.17 -3.21 -15.42
N LEU A 23 2.18 -3.27 -14.09
CA LEU A 23 3.00 -4.25 -13.37
C LEU A 23 2.54 -5.68 -13.66
N VAL A 24 1.24 -5.96 -13.53
CA VAL A 24 0.67 -7.30 -13.75
C VAL A 24 0.94 -7.78 -15.17
N ASP A 25 0.74 -6.92 -16.17
CA ASP A 25 1.00 -7.25 -17.57
C ASP A 25 2.49 -7.53 -17.80
N THR A 26 3.38 -6.76 -17.18
CA THR A 26 4.84 -6.97 -17.27
C THR A 26 5.26 -8.29 -16.60
N LEU A 27 4.68 -8.66 -15.46
CA LEU A 27 4.92 -9.94 -14.80
C LEU A 27 4.49 -11.11 -15.69
N LYS A 28 3.27 -11.04 -16.27
CA LYS A 28 2.76 -12.06 -17.21
C LYS A 28 3.65 -12.17 -18.46
N ALA A 29 4.06 -11.05 -19.04
CA ALA A 29 4.95 -11.01 -20.20
C ALA A 29 6.33 -11.63 -19.92
N ASN A 30 6.76 -11.69 -18.67
CA ASN A 30 7.98 -12.37 -18.23
C ASN A 30 7.76 -13.85 -17.83
N GLY A 31 6.61 -14.44 -18.21
CA GLY A 31 6.33 -15.86 -18.06
C GLY A 31 5.87 -16.28 -16.65
N HIS A 32 5.47 -15.33 -15.81
CA HIS A 32 4.91 -15.63 -14.49
C HIS A 32 3.41 -15.95 -14.60
N GLN A 33 2.95 -16.95 -13.85
CA GLN A 33 1.52 -17.08 -13.55
C GLN A 33 1.19 -16.01 -12.50
N VAL A 34 0.14 -15.21 -12.74
CA VAL A 34 -0.22 -14.10 -11.85
C VAL A 34 -1.68 -14.23 -11.44
N SER A 35 -1.91 -14.24 -10.12
CA SER A 35 -3.23 -14.13 -9.51
C SER A 35 -3.33 -12.78 -8.81
N VAL A 36 -4.47 -12.10 -8.92
CA VAL A 36 -4.65 -10.74 -8.36
C VAL A 36 -5.81 -10.73 -7.38
N ALA A 37 -5.56 -10.26 -6.15
CA ALA A 37 -6.57 -10.07 -5.13
C ALA A 37 -6.38 -8.69 -4.48
N ILE A 38 -7.34 -7.77 -4.68
CA ILE A 38 -7.18 -6.35 -4.32
C ILE A 38 -8.42 -5.83 -3.60
N PRO A 39 -8.30 -4.82 -2.72
CA PRO A 39 -9.45 -4.21 -2.08
C PRO A 39 -10.33 -3.47 -3.10
N ALA A 40 -11.63 -3.40 -2.86
CA ALA A 40 -12.58 -2.69 -3.74
C ALA A 40 -12.46 -1.15 -3.70
N ALA A 41 -11.67 -0.61 -2.79
CA ALA A 41 -11.43 0.81 -2.62
C ALA A 41 -10.05 1.04 -2.00
N SER A 42 -9.52 2.26 -2.15
CA SER A 42 -8.24 2.64 -1.56
C SER A 42 -8.23 2.49 -0.03
N ARG A 43 -7.12 1.99 0.49
CA ARG A 43 -6.80 1.73 1.89
C ARG A 43 -5.46 2.36 2.28
N SER A 44 -5.11 3.51 1.71
CA SER A 44 -3.89 4.23 2.10
C SER A 44 -3.88 4.55 3.60
N TRP A 45 -2.69 4.56 4.21
CA TRP A 45 -2.48 4.81 5.65
C TRP A 45 -3.04 3.73 6.61
N ILE A 46 -3.40 2.54 6.11
CA ILE A 46 -3.98 1.47 6.94
C ILE A 46 -2.95 0.58 7.67
N GLY A 47 -1.68 0.61 7.28
CA GLY A 47 -0.65 -0.32 7.78
C GLY A 47 -0.99 -1.80 7.49
N LYS A 48 -0.69 -2.70 8.44
CA LYS A 48 -1.09 -4.13 8.39
C LYS A 48 -2.34 -4.40 9.23
N ALA A 49 -3.51 -4.02 8.75
CA ALA A 49 -4.78 -4.23 9.47
C ALA A 49 -5.64 -5.36 8.89
N HIS A 50 -6.38 -6.05 9.76
CA HIS A 50 -7.55 -6.88 9.42
C HIS A 50 -8.80 -6.25 10.06
N LEU A 51 -9.92 -6.21 9.32
CA LEU A 51 -11.18 -5.63 9.80
C LEU A 51 -12.09 -6.74 10.34
N ILE A 52 -11.96 -7.07 11.63
CA ILE A 52 -12.56 -8.27 12.26
C ILE A 52 -14.09 -8.33 12.11
N GLU A 53 -14.80 -7.20 12.27
CA GLU A 53 -16.27 -7.17 12.23
C GLU A 53 -16.84 -6.96 10.81
N ALA A 54 -15.98 -6.79 9.81
CA ALA A 54 -16.42 -6.54 8.44
C ALA A 54 -16.53 -7.87 7.67
N SER A 55 -17.73 -8.15 7.15
CA SER A 55 -17.88 -9.22 6.16
C SER A 55 -17.18 -8.82 4.85
N LEU A 56 -16.40 -9.74 4.28
CA LEU A 56 -15.68 -9.58 3.03
C LEU A 56 -16.47 -10.22 1.88
N THR A 57 -16.50 -9.57 0.72
CA THR A 57 -17.12 -10.11 -0.50
C THR A 57 -16.13 -10.05 -1.64
N ALA A 58 -15.79 -11.20 -2.21
CA ALA A 58 -14.94 -11.32 -3.38
C ALA A 58 -15.77 -11.28 -4.67
N SER A 59 -15.40 -10.41 -5.60
CA SER A 59 -15.98 -10.31 -6.93
C SER A 59 -14.91 -10.58 -7.98
N TYR A 60 -15.20 -11.45 -8.94
CA TYR A 60 -14.30 -11.77 -10.05
C TYR A 60 -14.57 -10.80 -11.20
N VAL A 61 -13.52 -10.12 -11.66
CA VAL A 61 -13.62 -9.02 -12.63
C VAL A 61 -12.52 -9.18 -13.66
N HIS A 62 -12.90 -9.33 -14.93
CA HIS A 62 -11.92 -9.38 -16.01
C HIS A 62 -11.15 -8.05 -16.11
N PRO A 63 -9.82 -8.05 -16.36
CA PRO A 63 -9.02 -6.82 -16.38
C PRO A 63 -9.50 -5.75 -17.36
N ASP A 64 -10.15 -6.16 -18.44
CA ASP A 64 -10.67 -5.24 -19.47
C ASP A 64 -12.06 -4.66 -19.14
N ALA A 65 -12.69 -5.14 -18.05
CA ALA A 65 -13.92 -4.58 -17.54
C ALA A 65 -13.70 -3.30 -16.71
N PHE A 66 -12.46 -3.05 -16.24
CA PHE A 66 -12.15 -1.87 -15.44
C PHE A 66 -12.25 -0.57 -16.25
N ARG A 67 -12.79 0.47 -15.62
CA ARG A 67 -12.90 1.83 -16.15
C ARG A 67 -11.86 2.74 -15.50
N ALA A 68 -11.58 3.88 -16.14
CA ALA A 68 -10.56 4.84 -15.70
C ALA A 68 -10.80 5.42 -14.29
N ASP A 69 -12.04 5.36 -13.77
CA ASP A 69 -12.41 5.84 -12.44
C ASP A 69 -12.29 4.77 -11.33
N GLY A 70 -11.87 3.54 -11.67
CA GLY A 70 -11.77 2.42 -10.74
C GLY A 70 -13.05 1.61 -10.57
N SER A 71 -14.14 2.00 -11.23
CA SER A 71 -15.31 1.13 -11.38
C SER A 71 -15.05 0.07 -12.45
N TRP A 72 -15.97 -0.90 -12.59
CA TRP A 72 -15.91 -1.89 -13.66
C TRP A 72 -17.29 -2.12 -14.26
N ASP A 73 -17.30 -2.61 -15.50
CA ASP A 73 -18.51 -3.03 -16.16
C ASP A 73 -19.02 -4.36 -15.60
N THR A 74 -20.20 -4.34 -14.99
CA THR A 74 -20.81 -5.54 -14.41
C THR A 74 -21.51 -6.42 -15.43
N SER A 75 -21.77 -5.89 -16.65
CA SER A 75 -22.27 -6.68 -17.78
C SER A 75 -21.16 -7.25 -18.67
N PHE A 76 -19.88 -7.03 -18.33
CA PHE A 76 -18.79 -7.60 -19.11
C PHE A 76 -18.73 -9.11 -18.90
N GLU A 77 -18.96 -9.87 -19.98
CA GLU A 77 -18.79 -11.31 -19.98
C GLU A 77 -17.30 -11.64 -20.09
N SER A 78 -16.71 -12.23 -19.05
CA SER A 78 -15.31 -12.62 -19.06
C SER A 78 -15.08 -13.73 -20.08
N PRO A 79 -14.28 -13.51 -21.15
CA PRO A 79 -13.99 -14.54 -22.14
C PRO A 79 -13.05 -15.62 -21.57
N ASP A 80 -12.38 -15.32 -20.46
CA ASP A 80 -11.43 -16.19 -19.78
C ASP A 80 -11.49 -15.93 -18.27
N PRO A 81 -12.44 -16.57 -17.55
CA PRO A 81 -12.61 -16.40 -16.12
C PRO A 81 -11.38 -16.81 -15.30
N GLU A 82 -10.47 -17.61 -15.84
CA GLU A 82 -9.20 -17.93 -15.19
C GLU A 82 -8.25 -16.72 -15.15
N ASN A 83 -8.49 -15.68 -15.95
CA ASN A 83 -7.71 -14.45 -15.91
C ASN A 83 -8.38 -13.30 -15.14
N ASP A 84 -9.54 -13.55 -14.54
CA ASP A 84 -10.23 -12.57 -13.69
C ASP A 84 -9.39 -12.19 -12.45
N TRP A 85 -9.48 -10.91 -12.09
CA TRP A 85 -8.95 -10.39 -10.84
C TRP A 85 -10.02 -10.47 -9.77
N VAL A 86 -9.60 -10.66 -8.52
CA VAL A 86 -10.53 -10.70 -7.39
C VAL A 86 -10.54 -9.35 -6.67
N VAL A 87 -11.68 -8.66 -6.74
CA VAL A 87 -11.92 -7.39 -6.07
C VAL A 87 -12.70 -7.64 -4.77
N ILE A 88 -12.12 -7.26 -3.63
CA ILE A 88 -12.62 -7.63 -2.31
C ILE A 88 -13.22 -6.42 -1.60
N ARG A 89 -14.55 -6.38 -1.50
CA ARG A 89 -15.26 -5.37 -0.71
C ARG A 89 -14.94 -5.55 0.77
N ASN A 90 -14.74 -4.42 1.45
CA ASN A 90 -14.26 -4.36 2.83
C ASN A 90 -12.86 -4.96 3.06
N GLY A 91 -12.16 -5.38 2.00
CA GLY A 91 -10.80 -5.88 2.11
C GLY A 91 -9.80 -4.81 2.53
N THR A 92 -8.80 -5.24 3.29
CA THR A 92 -7.48 -4.62 3.45
C THR A 92 -6.44 -5.39 2.63
N PRO A 93 -5.26 -4.83 2.35
CA PRO A 93 -4.18 -5.55 1.66
C PRO A 93 -3.81 -6.86 2.38
N ALA A 94 -3.78 -6.87 3.72
CA ALA A 94 -3.54 -8.08 4.51
C ALA A 94 -4.64 -9.13 4.30
N SER A 95 -5.92 -8.76 4.39
CA SER A 95 -7.01 -9.72 4.12
C SER A 95 -7.00 -10.23 2.68
N CYS A 96 -6.62 -9.40 1.70
CA CYS A 96 -6.50 -9.81 0.30
C CYS A 96 -5.36 -10.82 0.12
N ALA A 97 -4.22 -10.60 0.78
CA ALA A 97 -3.11 -11.55 0.77
C ALA A 97 -3.51 -12.89 1.38
N GLN A 98 -4.16 -12.88 2.55
CA GLN A 98 -4.58 -14.09 3.24
C GLN A 98 -5.62 -14.88 2.43
N LEU A 99 -6.67 -14.21 1.91
CA LEU A 99 -7.67 -14.85 1.05
C LEU A 99 -7.05 -15.37 -0.25
N GLY A 100 -6.16 -14.61 -0.87
CA GLY A 100 -5.44 -15.03 -2.07
C GLY A 100 -4.60 -16.29 -1.84
N LEU A 101 -3.90 -16.36 -0.70
CA LEU A 101 -3.03 -17.48 -0.37
C LEU A 101 -3.80 -18.77 -0.02
N TYR A 102 -4.96 -18.66 0.61
CA TYR A 102 -5.61 -19.82 1.23
C TYR A 102 -7.00 -20.17 0.67
N ASN A 103 -7.67 -19.26 -0.03
CA ASN A 103 -9.09 -19.43 -0.36
C ASN A 103 -9.43 -19.22 -1.85
N LEU A 104 -8.81 -18.24 -2.51
CA LEU A 104 -9.31 -17.77 -3.81
C LEU A 104 -8.73 -18.52 -5.02
N PHE A 105 -7.55 -19.12 -4.87
CA PHE A 105 -6.79 -19.70 -5.99
C PHE A 105 -6.38 -21.16 -5.74
N SER A 106 -7.20 -21.91 -5.00
CA SER A 106 -6.91 -23.31 -4.61
C SER A 106 -6.69 -24.27 -5.77
N GLU A 107 -7.33 -24.00 -6.92
CA GLU A 107 -7.23 -24.82 -8.13
C GLU A 107 -5.94 -24.55 -8.95
N ARG A 108 -5.14 -23.55 -8.57
CA ARG A 108 -3.89 -23.18 -9.26
C ARG A 108 -2.68 -23.82 -8.59
N ALA A 109 -1.53 -23.70 -9.25
CA ALA A 109 -0.25 -24.03 -8.62
C ALA A 109 -0.08 -23.26 -7.28
N PRO A 110 0.71 -23.76 -6.32
CA PRO A 110 0.98 -23.02 -5.09
C PRO A 110 1.59 -21.64 -5.37
N ILE A 111 1.18 -20.63 -4.61
CA ILE A 111 1.77 -19.29 -4.70
C ILE A 111 3.19 -19.32 -4.13
N ASP A 112 4.15 -18.86 -4.93
CA ASP A 112 5.59 -18.82 -4.62
C ASP A 112 6.00 -17.52 -3.93
N LEU A 113 5.33 -16.41 -4.29
CA LEU A 113 5.68 -15.05 -3.89
C LEU A 113 4.41 -14.19 -3.82
N VAL A 114 4.35 -13.32 -2.82
CA VAL A 114 3.37 -12.23 -2.78
C VAL A 114 4.05 -10.91 -3.11
N ILE A 115 3.52 -10.21 -4.11
CA ILE A 115 3.87 -8.83 -4.41
C ILE A 115 2.72 -7.94 -3.96
N SER A 116 3.03 -6.90 -3.19
CA SER A 116 2.07 -5.88 -2.79
C SER A 116 2.45 -4.55 -3.47
N GLY A 117 1.57 -4.01 -4.31
CA GLY A 117 1.79 -2.81 -5.11
C GLY A 117 1.64 -3.01 -6.63
N PRO A 118 2.13 -2.07 -7.47
CA PRO A 118 2.87 -0.89 -7.07
C PRO A 118 1.96 0.15 -6.41
N ASN A 119 2.41 0.74 -5.31
CA ASN A 119 1.74 1.89 -4.69
C ASN A 119 1.90 3.15 -5.57
N HIS A 120 0.85 3.96 -5.67
CA HIS A 120 0.87 5.29 -6.27
C HIS A 120 1.50 6.32 -5.30
N GLY A 121 2.84 6.29 -5.25
CA GLY A 121 3.68 7.08 -4.37
C GLY A 121 4.73 6.22 -3.67
N ARG A 122 5.69 6.89 -3.02
CA ARG A 122 6.77 6.25 -2.28
C ARG A 122 6.32 5.75 -0.89
N ASN A 123 6.87 4.63 -0.45
CA ASN A 123 6.88 4.16 0.92
C ASN A 123 8.34 4.08 1.37
N ALA A 124 8.94 5.25 1.63
CA ALA A 124 10.33 5.39 2.10
C ALA A 124 10.31 6.13 3.45
N SER A 125 11.18 5.77 4.39
CA SER A 125 11.15 6.10 5.83
C SER A 125 10.21 5.25 6.69
N THR A 126 10.49 5.22 8.00
CA THR A 126 9.74 4.40 8.97
C THR A 126 8.27 4.77 9.02
N ILE A 127 7.92 6.05 8.96
CA ILE A 127 6.53 6.50 9.11
C ILE A 127 5.64 6.06 7.94
N TYR A 128 6.15 6.13 6.71
CA TYR A 128 5.41 5.62 5.55
C TYR A 128 5.38 4.10 5.56
N ASN A 129 6.49 3.42 5.89
CA ASN A 129 6.51 1.96 5.95
C ASN A 129 5.50 1.41 6.96
N LEU A 130 5.44 1.99 8.17
CA LEU A 130 4.51 1.57 9.22
C LEU A 130 3.05 1.87 8.90
N SER A 131 2.78 2.94 8.15
CA SER A 131 1.41 3.33 7.77
C SER A 131 0.97 2.71 6.44
N SER A 132 1.88 2.09 5.68
CA SER A 132 1.62 1.63 4.31
C SER A 132 0.79 0.35 4.28
N GLY A 133 -0.34 0.38 3.58
CA GLY A 133 -1.10 -0.81 3.26
C GLY A 133 -0.34 -1.71 2.29
N THR A 134 0.40 -1.12 1.35
CA THR A 134 1.29 -1.84 0.45
C THR A 134 2.35 -2.63 1.23
N VAL A 135 3.06 -2.04 2.20
CA VAL A 135 3.98 -2.80 3.07
C VAL A 135 3.22 -3.82 3.93
N GLY A 136 2.03 -3.47 4.41
CA GLY A 136 1.15 -4.36 5.16
C GLY A 136 0.79 -5.66 4.41
N GLY A 137 0.52 -5.58 3.10
CA GLY A 137 0.27 -6.77 2.27
C GLY A 137 1.47 -7.71 2.20
N ALA A 138 2.68 -7.17 2.05
CA ALA A 138 3.90 -7.96 2.04
C ALA A 138 4.23 -8.54 3.42
N LEU A 139 3.97 -7.80 4.51
CA LEU A 139 4.10 -8.31 5.88
C LEU A 139 3.15 -9.49 6.14
N GLU A 140 1.90 -9.40 5.69
CA GLU A 140 0.95 -10.51 5.86
C GLU A 140 1.41 -11.78 5.16
N ALA A 141 2.02 -11.65 3.97
CA ALA A 141 2.60 -12.79 3.27
C ALA A 141 3.63 -13.53 4.14
N VAL A 142 4.50 -12.79 4.84
CA VAL A 142 5.50 -13.37 5.75
C VAL A 142 4.83 -14.18 6.85
N PHE A 143 3.82 -13.62 7.50
CA PHE A 143 3.08 -14.33 8.55
C PHE A 143 2.29 -15.53 8.04
N CYS A 144 2.00 -15.57 6.73
CA CYS A 144 1.44 -16.73 6.04
C CYS A 144 2.51 -17.74 5.57
N GLY A 145 3.78 -17.55 5.96
CA GLY A 145 4.89 -18.43 5.59
C GLY A 145 5.35 -18.26 4.13
N LYS A 146 5.10 -17.09 3.52
CA LYS A 146 5.47 -16.77 2.14
C LYS A 146 6.41 -15.58 2.08
N ARG A 147 7.26 -15.55 1.06
CA ARG A 147 8.09 -14.37 0.75
C ARG A 147 7.17 -13.21 0.33
N GLY A 148 7.47 -12.01 0.81
CA GLY A 148 6.75 -10.79 0.49
C GLY A 148 7.65 -9.71 -0.10
N ILE A 149 7.21 -9.05 -1.18
CA ILE A 149 7.85 -7.84 -1.71
C ILE A 149 6.80 -6.73 -1.82
N ALA A 150 7.07 -5.60 -1.16
CA ALA A 150 6.31 -4.37 -1.35
C ALA A 150 6.97 -3.51 -2.44
N ILE A 151 6.19 -2.96 -3.35
CA ILE A 151 6.67 -2.13 -4.46
C ILE A 151 5.94 -0.78 -4.46
N SER A 152 6.70 0.29 -4.59
CA SER A 152 6.21 1.67 -4.63
C SER A 152 6.81 2.42 -5.81
N PHE A 153 5.96 3.05 -6.62
CA PHE A 153 6.37 3.91 -7.72
C PHE A 153 6.33 5.36 -7.24
N GLY A 154 7.49 6.01 -7.21
CA GLY A 154 7.81 7.17 -6.37
C GLY A 154 7.17 8.51 -6.74
N SER A 155 6.09 8.53 -7.51
CA SER A 155 5.37 9.74 -7.93
C SER A 155 3.89 9.67 -7.60
N LYS A 156 3.27 10.83 -7.35
CA LYS A 156 1.81 11.01 -7.29
C LYS A 156 1.26 11.82 -8.46
N ASP A 157 2.15 12.33 -9.30
CA ASP A 157 1.80 13.09 -10.49
C ASP A 157 1.62 12.13 -11.66
N PRO A 158 0.75 12.44 -12.64
CA PRO A 158 0.63 11.66 -13.87
C PRO A 158 2.00 11.44 -14.51
N GLN A 159 2.29 10.21 -14.91
CA GLN A 159 3.55 9.82 -15.52
C GLN A 159 3.32 9.42 -16.98
N PRO A 160 4.27 9.72 -17.88
CA PRO A 160 4.26 9.19 -19.24
C PRO A 160 4.27 7.66 -19.27
N ASP A 161 3.64 7.06 -20.29
CA ASP A 161 3.50 5.60 -20.41
C ASP A 161 4.85 4.88 -20.54
N ASP A 162 5.84 5.50 -21.19
CA ASP A 162 7.20 4.98 -21.33
C ASP A 162 7.94 4.91 -19.98
N VAL A 163 7.78 5.93 -19.13
CA VAL A 163 8.29 5.94 -17.75
C VAL A 163 7.64 4.84 -16.91
N ILE A 164 6.32 4.67 -17.02
CA ILE A 164 5.58 3.62 -16.29
C ILE A 164 6.05 2.24 -16.73
N ALA A 165 6.19 2.02 -18.04
CA ALA A 165 6.68 0.77 -18.60
C ALA A 165 8.13 0.48 -18.19
N ALA A 166 9.00 1.49 -18.18
CA ALA A 166 10.39 1.37 -17.73
C ALA A 166 10.47 0.98 -16.24
N ALA A 167 9.68 1.66 -15.38
CA ALA A 167 9.60 1.34 -13.95
C ALA A 167 9.08 -0.09 -13.71
N ALA A 168 8.06 -0.54 -14.46
CA ALA A 168 7.54 -1.91 -14.37
C ALA A 168 8.58 -2.96 -14.79
N ARG A 169 9.30 -2.74 -15.90
CA ARG A 169 10.39 -3.64 -16.34
C ARG A 169 11.50 -3.72 -15.31
N LEU A 170 11.94 -2.59 -14.77
CA LEU A 170 12.94 -2.58 -13.71
C LEU A 170 12.45 -3.32 -12.47
N ALA A 171 11.23 -3.05 -12.00
CA ALA A 171 10.65 -3.70 -10.84
C ALA A 171 10.62 -5.23 -11.00
N VAL A 172 10.19 -5.74 -12.16
CA VAL A 172 10.18 -7.19 -12.44
C VAL A 172 11.61 -7.77 -12.47
N ARG A 173 12.58 -7.05 -13.05
CA ARG A 173 14.01 -7.47 -13.01
C ARG A 173 14.53 -7.56 -11.57
N VAL A 174 14.25 -6.56 -10.73
CA VAL A 174 14.66 -6.56 -9.32
C VAL A 174 13.96 -7.69 -8.54
N VAL A 175 12.65 -7.86 -8.72
CA VAL A 175 11.87 -8.96 -8.08
C VAL A 175 12.49 -10.31 -8.41
N ARG A 176 12.78 -10.57 -9.68
CA ARG A 176 13.41 -11.82 -10.11
C ARG A 176 14.76 -12.03 -9.44
N HIS A 177 15.62 -11.00 -9.47
CA HIS A 177 16.93 -11.07 -8.86
C HIS A 177 16.86 -11.37 -7.35
N LEU A 178 16.01 -10.66 -6.61
CA LEU A 178 15.83 -10.86 -5.18
C LEU A 178 15.26 -12.24 -4.85
N TYR A 179 14.31 -12.74 -5.65
CA TYR A 179 13.72 -14.06 -5.43
C TYR A 179 14.75 -15.18 -5.62
N GLU A 180 15.56 -15.09 -6.68
CA GLU A 180 16.61 -16.06 -7.01
C GLU A 180 17.78 -16.02 -6.00
N ASN A 181 18.03 -14.85 -5.37
CA ASN A 181 19.16 -14.60 -4.47
C ASN A 181 18.71 -14.16 -3.06
N TRP A 182 17.62 -14.73 -2.57
CA TRP A 182 17.00 -14.30 -1.31
C TRP A 182 17.92 -14.60 -0.10
N ASP A 183 18.26 -13.56 0.66
CA ASP A 183 19.05 -13.71 1.89
C ASP A 183 18.16 -14.29 3.01
N GLU A 184 18.63 -15.35 3.68
CA GLU A 184 17.86 -16.08 4.70
C GLU A 184 17.45 -15.23 5.91
N ARG A 185 18.14 -14.11 6.15
CA ARG A 185 17.87 -13.19 7.26
C ARG A 185 16.77 -12.19 6.92
N VAL A 186 16.36 -12.12 5.65
CA VAL A 186 15.37 -11.18 5.13
C VAL A 186 14.02 -11.86 5.07
N GLU A 187 13.01 -11.23 5.68
CA GLU A 187 11.65 -11.74 5.68
C GLU A 187 10.82 -11.11 4.56
N LEU A 188 11.07 -9.83 4.26
CA LEU A 188 10.46 -9.11 3.14
C LEU A 188 11.39 -8.02 2.58
N TYR A 189 11.13 -7.61 1.34
CA TYR A 189 11.76 -6.43 0.75
C TYR A 189 10.74 -5.32 0.52
N ASN A 190 11.14 -4.08 0.76
CA ASN A 190 10.40 -2.88 0.37
C ASN A 190 11.18 -2.12 -0.71
N ILE A 191 10.59 -2.00 -1.90
CA ILE A 191 11.22 -1.44 -3.10
C ILE A 191 10.56 -0.10 -3.44
N ASN A 192 11.36 0.94 -3.61
CA ASN A 192 10.91 2.22 -4.12
C ASN A 192 11.60 2.54 -5.45
N VAL A 193 10.81 2.61 -6.52
CA VAL A 193 11.27 2.91 -7.88
C VAL A 193 10.98 4.38 -8.19
N PRO A 194 11.99 5.21 -8.50
CA PRO A 194 11.76 6.59 -8.90
C PRO A 194 11.16 6.66 -10.31
N MET A 195 10.22 7.58 -10.53
CA MET A 195 9.53 7.72 -11.82
C MET A 195 10.28 8.70 -12.71
N VAL A 196 11.30 8.20 -13.38
CA VAL A 196 12.19 8.95 -14.29
C VAL A 196 12.42 8.14 -15.57
N LEU A 197 12.68 8.81 -16.68
CA LEU A 197 12.78 8.15 -17.99
C LEU A 197 13.95 7.15 -18.07
N ASP A 198 15.09 7.52 -17.47
CA ASP A 198 16.33 6.74 -17.43
C ASP A 198 16.41 5.81 -16.20
N VAL A 199 15.26 5.40 -15.65
CA VAL A 199 15.24 4.60 -14.41
C VAL A 199 15.96 3.26 -14.57
N GLU A 200 15.99 2.69 -15.77
CA GLU A 200 16.58 1.39 -16.06
C GLU A 200 18.10 1.41 -16.12
N GLU A 201 18.69 2.59 -16.36
CA GLU A 201 20.13 2.85 -16.41
C GLU A 201 20.68 3.28 -15.04
N ARG A 202 19.81 3.62 -14.09
CA ARG A 202 20.20 4.09 -12.77
C ARG A 202 20.50 2.96 -11.79
N PRO A 203 21.33 3.23 -10.76
CA PRO A 203 21.65 2.23 -9.75
C PRO A 203 20.42 1.70 -9.01
N VAL A 204 20.47 0.40 -8.69
CA VAL A 204 19.59 -0.25 -7.71
C VAL A 204 20.43 -0.50 -6.47
N LEU A 205 20.05 0.10 -5.33
CA LEU A 205 20.86 0.12 -4.12
C LEU A 205 20.12 -0.52 -2.95
N TYR A 206 20.84 -1.32 -2.16
CA TYR A 206 20.38 -1.68 -0.82
C TYR A 206 20.42 -0.45 0.09
N THR A 207 19.37 -0.27 0.89
CA THR A 207 19.21 0.92 1.73
C THR A 207 18.75 0.59 3.15
N ARG A 208 19.13 1.45 4.10
CA ARG A 208 18.51 1.52 5.44
C ARG A 208 17.24 2.36 5.38
N THR A 209 16.26 2.06 6.23
CA THR A 209 15.07 2.91 6.36
C THR A 209 15.43 4.20 7.10
N LEU A 210 15.06 5.38 6.55
CA LEU A 210 15.18 6.64 7.26
C LEU A 210 14.25 6.68 8.48
N PRO A 211 14.75 6.84 9.72
CA PRO A 211 13.91 7.04 10.89
C PRO A 211 13.17 8.39 10.81
N TYR A 212 11.88 8.41 11.12
CA TYR A 212 11.08 9.62 11.25
C TYR A 212 10.14 9.55 12.46
N TYR A 213 10.04 10.67 13.18
CA TYR A 213 9.17 10.85 14.33
C TYR A 213 8.37 12.15 14.18
N TRP A 214 7.11 12.13 14.61
CA TRP A 214 6.27 13.33 14.57
C TRP A 214 6.80 14.41 15.51
N SER A 215 7.04 15.60 14.99
CA SER A 215 7.36 16.79 15.80
C SER A 215 6.12 17.41 16.45
N ARG A 216 4.93 17.16 15.88
CA ARG A 216 3.63 17.68 16.32
C ARG A 216 2.47 16.88 15.71
N GLY A 217 1.27 17.05 16.26
CA GLY A 217 0.05 16.55 15.63
C GLY A 217 -0.28 17.34 14.36
N CYS A 218 -0.21 16.69 13.20
CA CYS A 218 -0.40 17.35 11.90
C CYS A 218 -1.31 16.62 10.91
N LEU A 219 -1.89 15.47 11.29
CA LEU A 219 -2.73 14.68 10.38
C LEU A 219 -4.21 15.13 10.36
N TYR A 220 -4.67 15.79 11.42
CA TYR A 220 -6.07 16.15 11.59
C TYR A 220 -6.24 17.61 11.99
N ALA A 221 -7.34 18.22 11.53
CA ALA A 221 -7.77 19.56 11.93
C ALA A 221 -9.18 19.50 12.51
N GLU A 222 -9.43 20.29 13.57
CA GLU A 222 -10.76 20.42 14.17
C GLU A 222 -11.69 21.23 13.25
N GLU A 223 -12.86 20.69 12.97
CA GLU A 223 -13.86 21.37 12.15
C GLU A 223 -14.43 22.58 12.89
N GLY A 224 -14.65 23.69 12.16
CA GLY A 224 -15.20 24.93 12.73
C GLY A 224 -14.17 25.88 13.36
N THR A 225 -12.91 25.46 13.54
CA THR A 225 -11.81 26.39 13.85
C THR A 225 -11.23 26.90 12.53
N GLY A 226 -11.37 28.19 12.24
CA GLY A 226 -11.08 28.81 10.94
C GLY A 226 -9.61 28.85 10.49
N LYS A 227 -8.83 27.78 10.65
CA LYS A 227 -7.49 27.64 10.04
C LYS A 227 -7.60 26.81 8.77
N LYS A 228 -7.62 27.48 7.61
CA LYS A 228 -7.34 26.84 6.32
C LYS A 228 -5.88 26.42 6.31
N VAL A 229 -5.63 25.11 6.29
CA VAL A 229 -4.30 24.55 6.01
C VAL A 229 -4.26 24.18 4.54
N ASN A 230 -3.26 24.68 3.80
CA ASN A 230 -2.99 24.29 2.42
C ASN A 230 -2.23 22.95 2.44
N GLY A 231 -2.90 21.84 2.12
CA GLY A 231 -2.24 20.53 2.02
C GLY A 231 -3.11 19.41 1.47
N VAL A 232 -2.74 18.93 0.28
CA VAL A 232 -3.08 17.68 -0.43
C VAL A 232 -4.54 17.21 -0.35
N ASN A 233 -5.25 17.32 -1.47
CA ASN A 233 -6.60 16.80 -1.69
C ASN A 233 -6.65 15.28 -1.45
N GLY A 234 -7.05 14.90 -0.23
CA GLY A 234 -7.54 13.56 0.08
C GLY A 234 -8.79 13.25 -0.72
N VAL A 235 -8.89 12.00 -1.16
CA VAL A 235 -9.99 11.45 -1.94
C VAL A 235 -11.28 11.52 -1.12
N ASN A 236 -12.36 11.97 -1.75
CA ASN A 236 -13.69 12.13 -1.16
C ASN A 236 -14.12 10.89 -0.36
N GLY A 237 -14.12 11.01 0.96
CA GLY A 237 -14.82 10.08 1.84
C GLY A 237 -16.32 10.13 1.53
N VAL A 238 -16.91 8.95 1.37
CA VAL A 238 -18.33 8.71 1.14
C VAL A 238 -19.16 9.51 2.14
N HIS A 239 -20.02 10.41 1.64
CA HIS A 239 -21.09 11.03 2.43
C HIS A 239 -22.05 9.92 2.88
N VAL A 240 -22.08 9.66 4.18
CA VAL A 240 -23.20 8.94 4.81
C VAL A 240 -24.26 10.01 5.11
N ASN A 241 -25.23 10.15 4.20
CA ASN A 241 -26.45 10.92 4.49
C ASN A 241 -27.26 10.14 5.52
N GLY A 242 -27.17 10.56 6.79
CA GLY A 242 -28.13 10.20 7.82
C GLY A 242 -29.27 11.22 7.82
N ASP A 243 -30.26 11.02 6.95
CA ASP A 243 -31.56 11.67 7.10
C ASP A 243 -32.30 11.02 8.26
N THR A 244 -32.58 11.79 9.33
CA THR A 244 -33.66 11.47 10.27
C THR A 244 -34.46 12.73 10.58
N ASN A 245 -35.60 12.84 9.90
CA ASN A 245 -36.74 13.64 10.35
C ASN A 245 -37.34 13.00 11.61
N GLY A 246 -37.59 13.79 12.67
CA GLY A 246 -38.41 13.31 13.79
C GLY A 246 -38.37 14.12 15.08
N THR A 247 -39.31 15.05 15.21
CA THR A 247 -39.99 15.49 16.46
C THR A 247 -39.15 16.03 17.63
N THR A 248 -39.23 17.35 17.82
CA THR A 248 -38.80 18.08 19.02
C THR A 248 -39.58 17.63 20.26
N VAL A 249 -38.89 17.00 21.21
CA VAL A 249 -39.36 16.84 22.59
C VAL A 249 -38.40 17.64 23.49
N ASN A 250 -38.94 18.65 24.16
CA ASN A 250 -38.20 19.51 25.09
C ASN A 250 -37.83 18.72 26.36
N GLY A 251 -36.60 18.20 26.39
CA GLY A 251 -35.91 17.70 27.58
C GLY A 251 -34.42 17.91 27.40
N HIS A 252 -33.89 19.03 27.90
CA HIS A 252 -32.47 19.36 27.77
C HIS A 252 -31.65 18.53 28.76
N ALA A 253 -31.40 17.26 28.44
CA ALA A 253 -30.19 16.61 28.91
C ALA A 253 -28.99 17.30 28.24
N PRO A 254 -27.89 17.59 28.94
CA PRO A 254 -26.71 18.16 28.31
C PRO A 254 -26.26 17.20 27.20
N SER A 255 -26.26 17.68 25.96
CA SER A 255 -25.71 16.90 24.85
C SER A 255 -24.25 16.56 25.18
N PRO A 256 -23.80 15.32 24.91
CA PRO A 256 -22.41 14.96 25.17
C PRO A 256 -21.49 15.92 24.40
N ARG A 257 -20.42 16.37 25.06
CA ARG A 257 -19.44 17.28 24.47
C ARG A 257 -18.79 16.60 23.26
N GLN A 258 -19.17 17.02 22.06
CA GLN A 258 -18.67 16.47 20.80
C GLN A 258 -17.73 17.46 20.12
N ARG A 259 -16.61 16.94 19.59
CA ARG A 259 -15.63 17.68 18.77
C ARG A 259 -15.40 16.88 17.49
N GLN A 260 -15.40 17.55 16.34
CA GLN A 260 -15.26 16.90 15.04
C GLN A 260 -13.89 17.22 14.45
N PHE A 261 -13.25 16.21 13.86
CA PHE A 261 -11.95 16.35 13.23
C PHE A 261 -11.99 15.73 11.84
N LYS A 262 -11.25 16.32 10.91
CA LYS A 262 -11.08 15.81 9.55
C LYS A 262 -9.62 15.61 9.22
N TRP A 263 -9.35 14.68 8.30
CA TRP A 263 -8.02 14.52 7.73
C TRP A 263 -7.60 15.83 7.04
N SER A 264 -6.44 16.36 7.43
CA SER A 264 -5.88 17.62 6.96
C SER A 264 -4.36 17.59 7.13
N ALA A 265 -3.72 16.59 6.54
CA ALA A 265 -2.30 16.32 6.74
C ALA A 265 -1.39 17.47 6.27
N ASP A 266 -0.67 18.08 7.21
CA ASP A 266 0.46 18.96 6.95
C ASP A 266 1.76 18.16 7.06
N LEU A 267 2.34 17.85 5.90
CA LEU A 267 3.55 17.04 5.77
C LEU A 267 4.79 17.89 5.45
N SER A 268 4.76 19.20 5.71
CA SER A 268 5.87 20.11 5.43
C SER A 268 7.16 19.72 6.16
N ASP A 269 7.07 19.48 7.47
CA ASP A 269 8.20 19.04 8.31
C ASP A 269 8.81 17.73 7.78
N MET A 270 7.95 16.78 7.38
CA MET A 270 8.38 15.50 6.81
C MET A 270 9.11 15.67 5.47
N LYS A 271 8.57 16.51 4.58
CA LYS A 271 9.23 16.81 3.29
C LYS A 271 10.61 17.40 3.50
N LYS A 272 10.78 18.29 4.49
CA LYS A 272 12.07 18.87 4.84
C LYS A 272 13.05 17.79 5.31
N THR A 273 12.65 16.95 6.26
CA THR A 273 13.50 15.84 6.74
C THR A 273 13.90 14.89 5.61
N PHE A 274 13.01 14.66 4.63
CA PHE A 274 13.32 13.83 3.48
C PHE A 274 14.36 14.47 2.57
N GLN A 275 14.26 15.79 2.32
CA GLN A 275 15.26 16.52 1.54
C GLN A 275 16.63 16.56 2.23
N GLU A 276 16.66 16.51 3.56
CA GLU A 276 17.86 16.49 4.38
C GLU A 276 18.36 15.06 4.68
N SER A 277 17.76 14.03 4.06
CA SER A 277 18.08 12.63 4.35
C SER A 277 19.50 12.25 3.93
N GLU A 278 20.12 11.39 4.74
CA GLU A 278 21.52 10.96 4.57
C GLU A 278 21.68 9.90 3.47
N VAL A 279 22.85 9.90 2.82
CA VAL A 279 23.27 8.87 1.86
C VAL A 279 23.11 7.47 2.44
N GLY A 280 22.56 6.55 1.64
CA GLY A 280 22.29 5.16 2.02
C GLY A 280 20.93 4.93 2.66
N THR A 281 20.16 5.99 2.95
CA THR A 281 18.76 5.85 3.34
C THR A 281 17.84 5.68 2.12
N ASP A 282 16.74 4.96 2.29
CA ASP A 282 15.71 4.78 1.27
C ASP A 282 15.16 6.11 0.71
N ALA A 283 14.89 7.07 1.60
CA ALA A 283 14.42 8.40 1.23
C ALA A 283 15.45 9.14 0.35
N HIS A 284 16.73 9.13 0.73
CA HIS A 284 17.79 9.79 -0.01
C HIS A 284 17.97 9.16 -1.39
N THR A 285 18.10 7.83 -1.44
CA THR A 285 18.31 7.08 -2.68
C THR A 285 17.21 7.34 -3.71
N VAL A 286 15.95 7.35 -3.29
CA VAL A 286 14.81 7.62 -4.19
C VAL A 286 14.78 9.08 -4.64
N LEU A 287 15.14 10.03 -3.76
CA LEU A 287 15.20 11.45 -4.10
C LEU A 287 16.35 11.80 -5.05
N ASP A 288 17.48 11.12 -4.92
CA ASP A 288 18.59 11.15 -5.89
C ASP A 288 18.24 10.41 -7.19
N GLY A 289 17.06 9.77 -7.21
CA GLY A 289 16.48 9.15 -8.38
C GLY A 289 17.05 7.78 -8.70
N SER A 290 17.64 7.10 -7.72
CA SER A 290 18.03 5.69 -7.80
C SER A 290 16.95 4.78 -7.17
N THR A 291 16.90 3.51 -7.58
CA THR A 291 15.94 2.55 -6.99
C THR A 291 16.46 2.08 -5.63
N SER A 292 15.62 2.20 -4.60
CA SER A 292 15.92 1.72 -3.25
C SER A 292 15.33 0.32 -3.04
N VAL A 293 16.13 -0.58 -2.46
CA VAL A 293 15.72 -1.89 -1.96
C VAL A 293 16.06 -1.95 -0.48
N THR A 294 15.03 -1.92 0.37
CA THR A 294 15.21 -2.08 1.82
C THR A 294 14.89 -3.52 2.22
N ALA A 295 15.88 -4.22 2.77
CA ALA A 295 15.72 -5.54 3.37
C ALA A 295 15.14 -5.41 4.79
N LEU A 296 14.01 -6.04 5.07
CA LEU A 296 13.27 -5.88 6.32
C LEU A 296 13.05 -7.21 7.04
N ARG A 297 12.80 -7.10 8.35
CA ARG A 297 12.21 -8.14 9.18
C ARG A 297 10.75 -7.79 9.49
N ALA A 298 9.87 -8.77 9.47
CA ALA A 298 8.45 -8.68 9.78
C ALA A 298 8.20 -8.81 11.29
N ASN A 299 8.87 -7.98 12.10
CA ASN A 299 8.69 -8.04 13.55
C ASN A 299 8.72 -6.67 14.21
N PHE A 300 8.17 -6.64 15.42
CA PHE A 300 8.56 -5.65 16.43
C PHE A 300 9.69 -6.30 17.22
N TRP A 301 10.93 -5.90 16.91
CA TRP A 301 12.09 -6.39 17.67
C TRP A 301 12.02 -5.84 19.10
N HIS A 302 12.23 -6.69 20.10
CA HIS A 302 12.39 -6.25 21.48
C HIS A 302 13.70 -5.47 21.61
N VAL A 303 13.79 -4.54 22.56
CA VAL A 303 15.09 -3.91 22.87
C VAL A 303 15.96 -4.98 23.54
N PRO A 304 17.11 -5.35 22.96
CA PRO A 304 18.01 -6.31 23.60
C PRO A 304 18.36 -5.84 25.02
N ASP A 305 18.57 -6.79 25.92
CA ASP A 305 18.93 -6.56 27.33
C ASP A 305 17.82 -5.96 28.23
N LEU A 306 16.61 -5.73 27.70
CA LEU A 306 15.41 -5.49 28.51
C LEU A 306 14.59 -6.79 28.66
N GLU A 307 15.21 -7.77 29.32
CA GLU A 307 14.64 -9.08 29.60
C GLU A 307 14.65 -9.38 31.11
N GLY A 308 13.63 -10.09 31.59
CA GLY A 308 13.51 -10.43 33.01
C GLY A 308 12.49 -9.56 33.77
N PRO A 309 12.46 -9.66 35.12
CA PRO A 309 11.48 -8.95 35.92
C PRO A 309 11.71 -7.43 35.88
N LEU A 310 10.63 -6.68 35.64
CA LEU A 310 10.59 -5.23 35.85
C LEU A 310 10.35 -4.98 37.34
N ASP A 311 11.41 -4.66 38.08
CA ASP A 311 11.31 -4.27 39.49
C ASP A 311 10.70 -2.86 39.60
N LEU A 312 9.60 -2.73 40.35
CA LEU A 312 8.87 -1.48 40.53
C LEU A 312 9.17 -0.81 41.87
N ASP A 313 9.89 -1.50 42.75
CA ASP A 313 10.16 -1.05 44.13
C ASP A 313 11.60 -0.52 44.31
N SER A 314 12.35 -0.34 43.21
CA SER A 314 13.73 0.18 43.17
C SER A 314 13.82 1.70 43.12
#